data_AF-A0A6P6FPM6-F1
#
_entry.id   AF-A0A6P6FPM6-F1
#
_cell.length_a   1.000
_cell.length_b   1.000
_cell.length_c   1.000
_cell.angle_alpha   90.00
_cell.angle_beta   90.00
_cell.angle_gamma   90.00
#
_symmetry.space_group_name_H-M   'P 1'
#
loop_
_entity.id
_entity.type
_entity.pdbx_description
1 polymer ?
#
loop_
_entity_poly.entity_id
_entity_poly.type
_entity_poly.pdbx_seq_one_letter_code
_entity_poly.pdbx_strand_id
1 'polypeptide(L)'
;MEFFHNGNAVRLRSHHQRYLFAKDDQETVGQDKDRSSNGTRWTVEFVTGFNSVIRLKSCYGKYLTASDQPLILEGLGSSMKVAQTRPSPVDSTIEWEPIRVGQHIRLKSRHHSVDSFLRGSGRFRLYSVSHYPPQEDTDRDSLDWNVEQIHEGDTIGKWQQGVETVGAIAGLVGAIADLVSNSRCG
;
A
#
# COMPACT_ATOMS: atom_id res chain seq x y z
N MET A 1 -12.46 -3.59 -15.21
CA MET A 1 -11.90 -2.70 -14.17
C MET A 1 -12.93 -2.39 -13.08
N GLU A 2 -13.70 -3.39 -12.64
CA GLU A 2 -14.72 -3.17 -11.61
C GLU A 2 -14.13 -2.98 -10.20
N PHE A 3 -12.85 -3.29 -10.00
CA PHE A 3 -12.17 -3.20 -8.71
C PHE A 3 -11.57 -1.82 -8.41
N PHE A 4 -11.58 -0.90 -9.37
CA PHE A 4 -10.92 0.38 -9.23
C PHE A 4 -11.82 1.51 -9.67
N HIS A 5 -11.92 2.52 -8.83
CA HIS A 5 -12.60 3.78 -9.12
C HIS A 5 -11.57 4.91 -9.05
N ASN A 6 -11.61 5.82 -10.01
CA ASN A 6 -10.62 6.88 -10.10
C ASN A 6 -10.69 7.80 -8.88
N GLY A 7 -9.54 8.16 -8.30
CA GLY A 7 -9.46 9.00 -7.11
C GLY A 7 -9.76 8.27 -5.80
N ASN A 8 -10.30 7.05 -5.83
CA ASN A 8 -10.49 6.25 -4.63
C ASN A 8 -9.17 5.64 -4.17
N ALA A 9 -9.06 5.47 -2.87
CA ALA A 9 -7.95 4.76 -2.28
C ALA A 9 -8.32 3.30 -2.00
N VAL A 10 -7.35 2.43 -2.20
CA VAL A 10 -7.48 1.00 -2.01
C VAL A 10 -6.38 0.47 -1.10
N ARG A 11 -6.59 -0.72 -0.57
CA ARG A 11 -5.52 -1.57 -0.02
C ARG A 11 -5.42 -2.83 -0.86
N LEU A 12 -4.18 -3.26 -1.11
CA LEU A 12 -3.90 -4.49 -1.85
C LEU A 12 -3.40 -5.53 -0.86
N ARG A 13 -4.16 -6.60 -0.65
CA ARG A 13 -3.82 -7.68 0.28
C ARG A 13 -3.29 -8.89 -0.49
N SER A 14 -2.08 -9.33 -0.17
CA SER A 14 -1.48 -10.55 -0.74
C SER A 14 -2.10 -11.81 -0.15
N HIS A 15 -1.87 -12.95 -0.81
CA HIS A 15 -2.27 -14.26 -0.32
C HIS A 15 -1.74 -14.57 1.10
N HIS A 16 -0.60 -13.99 1.49
CA HIS A 16 -0.02 -14.14 2.83
C HIS A 16 -0.68 -13.25 3.91
N GLN A 17 -1.88 -12.72 3.63
CA GLN A 17 -2.65 -11.88 4.53
C GLN A 17 -1.92 -10.59 4.94
N ARG A 18 -1.09 -10.04 4.07
CA ARG A 18 -0.36 -8.79 4.28
C ARG A 18 -0.70 -7.78 3.21
N TYR A 19 -0.60 -6.51 3.54
CA TYR A 19 -0.94 -5.40 2.67
C TYR A 19 0.30 -4.84 2.00
N LEU A 20 0.18 -4.46 0.72
CA LEU A 20 1.20 -3.66 0.04
C LEU A 20 1.43 -2.37 0.84
N PHE A 21 2.67 -2.17 1.26
CA PHE A 21 3.03 -1.13 2.21
C PHE A 21 4.13 -0.22 1.65
N ALA A 22 3.85 1.08 1.68
CA ALA A 22 4.77 2.18 1.47
C ALA A 22 5.59 2.42 2.75
N LYS A 23 6.92 2.28 2.70
CA LYS A 23 7.74 2.48 3.89
C LYS A 23 8.05 3.95 4.15
N ASP A 24 8.36 4.27 5.40
CA ASP A 24 8.68 5.63 5.85
C ASP A 24 9.97 6.20 5.25
N ASP A 25 10.84 5.36 4.68
CA ASP A 25 11.99 5.80 3.89
C ASP A 25 11.58 6.48 2.57
N GLN A 26 10.30 6.38 2.20
CA GLN A 26 9.71 6.90 0.97
C GLN A 26 10.38 6.38 -0.31
N GLU A 27 11.16 5.31 -0.24
CA GLU A 27 11.90 4.76 -1.38
C GLU A 27 11.53 3.31 -1.60
N THR A 28 11.33 2.56 -0.51
CA THR A 28 11.09 1.13 -0.56
C THR A 28 9.63 0.79 -0.31
N VAL A 29 9.22 -0.34 -0.88
CA VAL A 29 7.93 -0.97 -0.59
C VAL A 29 8.15 -2.31 0.09
N GLY A 30 7.14 -2.76 0.83
CA GLY A 30 7.14 -4.07 1.47
C GLY A 30 5.72 -4.55 1.71
N GLN A 31 5.57 -5.49 2.64
CA GLN A 31 4.26 -5.93 3.10
C GLN A 31 4.12 -5.82 4.62
N ASP A 32 2.99 -5.28 5.07
CA ASP A 32 2.67 -5.10 6.48
C ASP A 32 1.38 -5.87 6.86
N LYS A 33 1.25 -6.29 8.13
CA LYS A 33 0.00 -6.86 8.64
C LYS A 33 -0.99 -5.77 9.06
N ASP A 34 -0.50 -4.59 9.42
CA ASP A 34 -1.30 -3.50 9.91
C ASP A 34 -2.08 -2.82 8.78
N ARG A 35 -3.34 -3.24 8.65
CA ARG A 35 -4.34 -2.64 7.76
C ARG A 35 -4.58 -1.15 8.05
N SER A 36 -4.36 -0.70 9.29
CA SER A 36 -4.70 0.65 9.71
C SER A 36 -3.63 1.68 9.35
N SER A 37 -2.41 1.23 9.04
CA SER A 37 -1.31 2.11 8.69
C SER A 37 -1.57 2.85 7.38
N ASN A 38 -1.24 4.15 7.37
CA ASN A 38 -1.41 5.00 6.20
C ASN A 38 -0.55 4.53 5.01
N GLY A 39 0.58 3.85 5.26
CA GLY A 39 1.40 3.29 4.19
C GLY A 39 0.74 2.14 3.41
N THR A 40 -0.38 1.58 3.91
CA THR A 40 -1.17 0.58 3.16
C THR A 40 -2.20 1.20 2.21
N ARG A 41 -2.38 2.53 2.26
CA ARG A 41 -3.32 3.28 1.45
C ARG A 41 -2.68 3.69 0.12
N TRP A 42 -3.27 3.22 -0.98
CA TRP A 42 -2.84 3.55 -2.33
C TRP A 42 -3.97 4.24 -3.08
N THR A 43 -3.78 5.48 -3.48
CA THR A 43 -4.73 6.22 -4.32
C THR A 43 -4.57 5.76 -5.77
N VAL A 44 -5.70 5.47 -6.42
CA VAL A 44 -5.73 4.99 -7.79
C VAL A 44 -5.94 6.16 -8.74
N GLU A 45 -5.02 6.32 -9.68
CA GLU A 45 -5.12 7.31 -10.76
C GLU A 45 -5.16 6.58 -12.11
N PHE A 46 -6.20 6.83 -12.92
CA PHE A 46 -6.28 6.25 -14.26
C PHE A 46 -5.40 7.03 -15.25
N VAL A 47 -4.76 6.31 -16.17
CA VAL A 47 -3.95 6.94 -17.23
C VAL A 47 -4.87 7.42 -18.35
N THR A 48 -4.83 8.72 -18.65
CA THR A 48 -5.60 9.31 -19.75
C THR A 48 -5.25 8.64 -21.08
N GLY A 49 -6.25 8.17 -21.81
CA GLY A 49 -6.08 7.50 -23.10
C GLY A 49 -5.89 5.99 -23.02
N PHE A 50 -5.66 5.42 -21.83
CA PHE A 50 -5.61 3.98 -21.61
C PHE A 50 -6.63 3.57 -20.57
N ASN A 51 -7.79 3.09 -21.03
CA ASN A 51 -8.87 2.76 -20.11
C ASN A 51 -8.42 1.74 -19.04
N SER A 52 -7.60 0.74 -19.38
CA SER A 52 -7.17 -0.37 -18.48
C SER A 52 -5.95 -0.12 -17.60
N VAL A 53 -5.34 1.08 -17.66
CA VAL A 53 -4.06 1.32 -17.00
C VAL A 53 -4.23 2.26 -15.83
N ILE A 54 -3.65 1.88 -14.70
CA ILE A 54 -3.68 2.64 -13.46
C ILE A 54 -2.27 2.96 -12.96
N ARG A 55 -2.21 4.00 -12.15
CA ARG A 55 -1.05 4.38 -11.32
C ARG A 55 -1.49 4.29 -9.87
N LEU A 56 -0.62 3.71 -9.04
CA LEU A 56 -0.87 3.55 -7.61
C LEU A 56 0.02 4.54 -6.86
N LYS A 57 -0.62 5.51 -6.21
CA LYS A 57 0.05 6.58 -5.47
C LYS A 57 0.00 6.32 -3.97
N SER A 58 1.16 6.26 -3.36
CA SER A 58 1.34 6.11 -1.91
C SER A 58 0.91 7.35 -1.14
N CYS A 59 0.79 7.21 0.18
CA CYS A 59 0.55 8.32 1.12
C CYS A 59 1.60 9.44 1.07
N TYR A 60 2.82 9.17 0.57
CA TYR A 60 3.87 10.18 0.38
C TYR A 60 3.80 10.89 -0.99
N GLY A 61 2.75 10.64 -1.78
CA GLY A 61 2.58 11.23 -3.11
C GLY A 61 3.53 10.66 -4.17
N LYS A 62 4.18 9.53 -3.89
CA LYS A 62 5.04 8.78 -4.82
C LYS A 62 4.30 7.59 -5.43
N TYR A 63 4.70 7.16 -6.61
CA TYR A 63 4.05 6.07 -7.33
C TYR A 63 4.77 4.73 -7.13
N LEU A 64 3.99 3.65 -7.16
CA LEU A 64 4.49 2.30 -7.24
C LEU A 64 5.21 2.11 -8.58
N THR A 65 6.52 1.86 -8.53
CA THR A 65 7.40 1.87 -9.70
C THR A 65 8.00 0.48 -9.92
N ALA A 66 7.88 -0.05 -11.12
CA ALA A 66 8.62 -1.22 -11.60
C ALA A 66 10.02 -0.77 -12.03
N SER A 67 11.06 -1.25 -11.35
CA SER A 67 12.45 -0.85 -11.62
C SER A 67 13.20 -1.96 -12.35
N ASP A 68 14.12 -1.60 -13.24
CA ASP A 68 15.06 -2.56 -13.84
C ASP A 68 16.16 -3.03 -12.88
N GLN A 69 16.14 -2.58 -11.62
CA GLN A 69 17.10 -3.00 -10.61
C GLN A 69 16.79 -4.43 -10.14
N PRO A 70 17.74 -5.37 -10.21
CA PRO A 70 17.54 -6.70 -9.67
C PRO A 70 17.36 -6.61 -8.15
N LEU A 71 16.37 -7.33 -7.64
CA LEU A 71 16.20 -7.53 -6.20
C LEU A 71 17.16 -8.64 -5.77
N ILE A 72 18.40 -8.25 -5.44
CA ILE A 72 19.43 -9.19 -4.98
C ILE A 72 19.09 -9.64 -3.55
N LEU A 73 18.29 -10.70 -3.46
CA LEU A 73 18.05 -11.48 -2.25
C LEU A 73 18.61 -12.88 -2.48
N GLU A 74 19.23 -13.45 -1.44
CA GLU A 74 19.84 -14.78 -1.48
C GLU A 74 18.88 -15.82 -2.11
N GLY A 75 19.17 -16.24 -3.35
CA GLY A 75 18.41 -17.26 -4.08
C GLY A 75 17.29 -16.79 -5.00
N LEU A 76 16.95 -15.50 -5.09
CA LEU A 76 15.99 -14.96 -6.07
C LEU A 76 16.72 -14.20 -7.20
N GLY A 77 17.39 -14.95 -8.07
CA GLY A 77 18.25 -14.39 -9.13
C GLY A 77 17.53 -13.70 -10.28
N SER A 78 16.21 -13.60 -10.27
CA SER A 78 15.46 -13.06 -11.41
C SER A 78 14.36 -12.06 -11.05
N SER A 79 14.11 -11.81 -9.77
CA SER A 79 13.11 -10.82 -9.35
C SER A 79 13.65 -9.40 -9.47
N MET A 80 12.80 -8.48 -9.91
CA MET A 80 13.12 -7.07 -10.04
C MET A 80 12.51 -6.27 -8.90
N LYS A 81 13.19 -5.18 -8.49
CA LYS A 81 12.81 -4.34 -7.37
C LYS A 81 11.58 -3.51 -7.72
N VAL A 82 10.66 -3.40 -6.77
CA VAL A 82 9.60 -2.39 -6.80
C VAL A 82 9.96 -1.30 -5.82
N ALA A 83 9.73 -0.05 -6.21
CA ALA A 83 10.12 1.13 -5.43
C ALA A 83 9.03 2.20 -5.43
N GLN A 84 9.24 3.22 -4.61
CA GLN A 84 8.42 4.42 -4.57
C GLN A 84 9.17 5.57 -5.24
N THR A 85 8.72 6.00 -6.41
CA THR A 85 9.39 7.09 -7.13
C THR A 85 8.39 8.12 -7.65
N ARG A 86 8.89 9.27 -8.09
CA ARG A 86 8.13 10.31 -8.79
C ARG A 86 8.87 10.62 -10.08
N PRO A 87 8.69 9.80 -11.14
CA PRO A 87 9.35 10.06 -12.41
C PRO A 87 8.88 11.40 -12.97
N SER A 88 9.84 12.15 -13.51
CA SER A 88 9.63 13.44 -14.17
C SER A 88 10.53 13.49 -15.41
N PRO A 89 9.97 13.33 -16.63
CA PRO A 89 8.54 13.20 -16.95
C PRO A 89 7.96 11.86 -16.48
N VAL A 90 6.63 11.78 -16.41
CA VAL A 90 5.94 10.52 -16.11
C VAL A 90 6.13 9.54 -17.27
N ASP A 91 6.51 8.31 -16.94
CA ASP A 91 6.78 7.23 -17.89
C ASP A 91 5.98 5.95 -17.57
N SER A 92 6.23 4.89 -18.33
CA SER A 92 5.56 3.59 -18.18
C SER A 92 6.04 2.77 -16.96
N THR A 93 7.07 3.21 -16.23
CA THR A 93 7.58 2.48 -15.03
C THR A 93 6.57 2.44 -13.90
N ILE A 94 5.68 3.44 -13.85
CA ILE A 94 4.65 3.58 -12.80
C ILE A 94 3.27 3.09 -13.25
N GLU A 95 3.19 2.53 -14.46
CA GLU A 95 1.94 2.13 -15.09
C GLU A 95 1.69 0.63 -14.90
N TRP A 96 0.54 0.33 -14.32
CA TRP A 96 0.12 -1.03 -13.99
C TRP A 96 -1.21 -1.34 -14.67
N GLU A 97 -1.29 -2.52 -15.28
CA GLU A 97 -2.50 -3.06 -15.87
C GLU A 97 -3.09 -4.13 -14.94
N PRO A 98 -4.26 -3.89 -14.34
CA PRO A 98 -4.90 -4.88 -13.49
C PRO A 98 -5.62 -5.95 -14.31
N ILE A 99 -5.25 -7.21 -14.11
CA ILE A 99 -5.82 -8.38 -14.76
C ILE A 99 -6.63 -9.16 -13.72
N ARG A 100 -7.90 -9.44 -14.01
CA ARG A 100 -8.78 -10.20 -13.12
C ARG A 100 -8.45 -11.70 -13.18
N VAL A 101 -8.26 -12.31 -12.02
CA VAL A 101 -8.06 -13.76 -11.86
C VAL A 101 -9.01 -14.25 -10.77
N GLY A 102 -10.20 -14.70 -11.20
CA GLY A 102 -11.28 -15.08 -10.28
C GLY A 102 -11.77 -13.89 -9.44
N GLN A 103 -11.55 -13.98 -8.12
CA GLN A 103 -11.85 -12.92 -7.14
C GLN A 103 -10.66 -12.02 -6.83
N HIS A 104 -9.47 -12.34 -7.34
CA HIS A 104 -8.26 -11.57 -7.14
C HIS A 104 -7.89 -10.79 -8.40
N ILE A 105 -6.90 -9.94 -8.28
CA ILE A 105 -6.24 -9.28 -9.40
C ILE A 105 -4.76 -9.62 -9.44
N ARG A 106 -4.16 -9.52 -10.63
CA ARG A 106 -2.72 -9.41 -10.83
C ARG A 106 -2.41 -8.07 -11.43
N LEU A 107 -1.35 -7.43 -10.98
CA LEU A 107 -0.91 -6.13 -11.51
C LEU A 107 0.26 -6.36 -12.45
N LYS A 108 0.02 -6.20 -13.76
CA LYS A 108 1.05 -6.32 -14.80
C LYS A 108 1.73 -4.98 -15.03
N SER A 109 3.05 -4.94 -15.01
CA SER A 109 3.82 -3.75 -15.37
C SER A 109 3.77 -3.50 -16.88
N ARG A 110 3.60 -2.24 -17.29
CA ARG A 110 3.69 -1.79 -18.69
C ARG A 110 5.10 -1.41 -19.13
N HIS A 111 6.04 -1.39 -18.20
CA HIS A 111 7.40 -0.93 -18.44
C HIS A 111 8.21 -1.88 -19.33
N HIS A 112 8.05 -3.19 -19.10
CA HIS A 112 8.86 -4.21 -19.75
C HIS A 112 8.17 -4.77 -20.99
N SER A 113 8.98 -5.17 -21.97
CA SER A 113 8.50 -5.89 -23.16
C SER A 113 7.95 -7.28 -22.83
N VAL A 114 8.42 -7.86 -21.73
CA VAL A 114 7.95 -9.14 -21.20
C VAL A 114 6.96 -8.88 -20.08
N ASP A 115 5.86 -9.63 -20.08
CA ASP A 115 4.84 -9.59 -19.05
C ASP A 115 5.44 -9.83 -17.66
N SER A 116 5.45 -8.79 -16.83
CA SER A 116 5.98 -8.84 -15.46
C SER A 116 4.88 -8.45 -14.48
N PHE A 117 4.73 -9.22 -13.39
CA PHE A 117 3.62 -9.03 -12.45
C PHE A 117 4.12 -8.67 -11.05
N LEU A 118 3.35 -7.82 -10.35
CA LEU A 118 3.58 -7.50 -8.95
C LEU A 118 3.43 -8.74 -8.07
N ARG A 119 4.45 -9.00 -7.26
CA ARG A 119 4.56 -10.17 -6.39
C ARG A 119 4.76 -9.76 -4.94
N GLY A 120 3.96 -10.34 -4.06
CA GLY A 120 4.14 -10.26 -2.61
C GLY A 120 4.79 -11.55 -2.09
N SER A 121 6.09 -11.52 -1.80
CA SER A 121 6.79 -12.71 -1.30
C SER A 121 6.56 -12.94 0.20
N GLY A 122 6.03 -14.12 0.57
CA GLY A 122 5.89 -14.54 1.97
C GLY A 122 7.08 -15.35 2.50
N ARG A 123 8.00 -15.76 1.62
CA ARG A 123 9.20 -16.52 1.96
C ARG A 123 10.37 -15.53 2.06
N PHE A 124 11.09 -15.54 3.19
CA PHE A 124 12.15 -14.63 3.66
C PHE A 124 11.73 -13.57 4.70
N ARG A 125 12.69 -13.26 5.59
CA ARG A 125 12.60 -12.33 6.73
C ARG A 125 12.18 -10.88 6.38
N LEU A 126 11.98 -10.55 5.10
CA LEU A 126 11.84 -9.18 4.63
C LEU A 126 10.48 -8.84 4.00
N TYR A 127 9.54 -9.81 3.89
CA TYR A 127 8.19 -9.60 3.31
C TYR A 127 8.19 -8.64 2.12
N SER A 128 9.03 -8.95 1.14
CA SER A 128 9.37 -8.05 0.04
C SER A 128 8.26 -7.99 -1.01
N VAL A 129 8.27 -6.88 -1.76
CA VAL A 129 7.46 -6.69 -2.95
C VAL A 129 8.40 -6.55 -4.13
N SER A 130 8.14 -7.31 -5.19
CA SER A 130 8.96 -7.39 -6.40
C SER A 130 8.07 -7.48 -7.62
N HIS A 131 8.63 -7.37 -8.82
CA HIS A 131 7.94 -7.79 -10.02
C HIS A 131 8.76 -8.83 -10.78
N TYR A 132 8.06 -9.75 -11.44
CA TYR A 132 8.72 -10.89 -12.07
C TYR A 132 7.95 -11.42 -13.29
N PRO A 133 8.65 -11.80 -14.39
CA PRO A 133 8.03 -12.58 -15.45
C PRO A 133 7.58 -13.95 -14.93
N PRO A 134 6.35 -14.40 -15.21
CA PRO A 134 5.89 -15.69 -14.71
C PRO A 134 6.69 -16.82 -15.39
N GLN A 135 7.47 -17.55 -14.60
CA GLN A 135 8.12 -18.81 -14.98
C GLN A 135 7.30 -20.03 -14.53
N GLU A 136 7.59 -21.22 -15.05
CA GLU A 136 6.86 -22.46 -14.73
C GLU A 136 6.79 -22.75 -13.22
N ASP A 137 7.87 -22.48 -12.47
CA ASP A 137 7.96 -22.68 -11.03
C ASP A 137 7.44 -21.50 -10.18
N THR A 138 6.78 -20.52 -10.81
CA THR A 138 6.28 -19.36 -10.08
C THR A 138 5.13 -19.77 -9.17
N ASP A 139 5.27 -19.46 -7.87
CA ASP A 139 4.18 -19.50 -6.91
C ASP A 139 3.08 -18.52 -7.35
N ARG A 140 2.10 -19.04 -8.09
CA ARG A 140 1.05 -18.24 -8.75
C ARG A 140 0.22 -17.46 -7.74
N ASP A 141 0.07 -17.99 -6.54
CA ASP A 141 -0.70 -17.36 -5.46
C ASP A 141 0.01 -16.10 -4.94
N SER A 142 1.34 -16.02 -5.07
CA SER A 142 2.12 -14.84 -4.68
C SER A 142 1.93 -13.62 -5.60
N LEU A 143 1.30 -13.82 -6.77
CA LEU A 143 0.95 -12.77 -7.73
C LEU A 143 -0.47 -12.22 -7.52
N ASP A 144 -1.28 -12.90 -6.72
CA ASP A 144 -2.68 -12.60 -6.53
C ASP A 144 -2.88 -11.60 -5.38
N TRP A 145 -3.62 -10.54 -5.67
CA TRP A 145 -3.94 -9.48 -4.73
C TRP A 145 -5.46 -9.31 -4.60
N ASN A 146 -5.95 -9.23 -3.37
CA ASN A 146 -7.30 -8.82 -3.07
C ASN A 146 -7.35 -7.28 -2.94
N VAL A 147 -8.31 -6.65 -3.59
CA VAL A 147 -8.51 -5.20 -3.57
C VAL A 147 -9.57 -4.85 -2.54
N GLU A 148 -9.16 -4.19 -1.46
CA GLU A 148 -10.08 -3.63 -0.47
C GLU A 148 -10.29 -2.13 -0.75
N GLN A 149 -11.53 -1.73 -1.03
CA GLN A 149 -11.87 -0.31 -1.14
C GLN A 149 -11.82 0.37 0.22
N ILE A 150 -11.25 1.58 0.28
CA ILE A 150 -11.30 2.42 1.47
C ILE A 150 -12.43 3.43 1.28
N HIS A 151 -13.51 3.26 2.02
CA HIS A 151 -14.60 4.23 2.07
C HIS A 151 -14.20 5.35 3.04
N GLU A 152 -14.38 6.62 2.65
CA GLU A 152 -13.97 7.79 3.47
C GLU A 152 -14.59 7.80 4.88
N GLY A 153 -15.76 7.18 5.05
CA GLY A 153 -16.42 7.03 6.36
C GLY A 153 -15.60 6.29 7.43
N ASP A 154 -14.71 5.37 7.03
CA ASP A 154 -13.81 4.66 7.95
C ASP A 154 -12.72 5.57 8.53
N THR A 155 -12.47 6.71 7.88
CA THR A 155 -11.42 7.67 8.27
C THR A 155 -11.97 8.70 9.22
N ILE A 156 -13.19 9.20 8.97
CA ILE A 156 -13.87 10.21 9.81
C ILE A 156 -14.16 9.66 11.21
N GLY A 157 -14.62 8.41 11.32
CA GLY A 157 -14.87 7.77 12.61
C GLY A 157 -13.62 7.63 13.48
N LYS A 158 -12.44 7.41 12.88
CA LYS A 158 -11.16 7.33 13.60
C LYS A 158 -10.66 8.69 14.07
N TRP A 159 -10.83 9.75 13.28
CA TRP A 159 -10.52 11.11 13.72
C TRP A 159 -11.43 11.54 14.88
N GLN A 160 -12.73 11.25 14.82
CA GLN A 160 -13.66 11.53 15.92
C GLN A 160 -13.27 10.78 17.21
N GLN A 161 -12.93 9.49 17.11
CA GLN A 161 -12.47 8.72 18.27
C GLN A 161 -11.16 9.27 18.88
N GLY A 162 -10.25 9.75 18.03
CA GLY A 162 -9.02 10.43 18.49
C GLY A 162 -9.33 11.72 19.25
N VAL A 163 -10.25 12.54 18.74
CA VAL A 163 -10.68 13.80 19.39
C VAL A 163 -11.37 13.51 20.73
N GLU A 164 -12.23 12.49 20.80
CA GLU A 164 -12.88 12.06 22.06
C GLU A 164 -11.86 11.62 23.11
N THR A 165 -10.83 10.86 22.71
CA THR A 165 -9.78 10.39 23.61
C THR A 165 -8.97 11.56 24.20
N VAL A 166 -8.60 12.55 23.37
CA VAL A 166 -7.89 13.75 23.83
C VAL A 166 -8.77 14.58 24.78
N GLY A 167 -10.06 14.72 24.47
CA GLY A 167 -11.02 15.38 25.34
C GLY A 167 -11.16 14.71 26.71
N ALA A 168 -11.22 13.38 26.75
CA ALA A 168 -11.30 12.61 27.99
C ALA A 168 -10.03 12.80 28.87
N ILE A 169 -8.85 12.84 28.26
CA ILE A 169 -7.59 13.10 28.98
C ILE A 169 -7.59 14.52 29.56
N ALA A 170 -8.00 15.52 28.79
CA ALA A 170 -8.07 16.90 29.25
C ALA A 170 -9.06 17.06 30.44
N GLY A 171 -10.21 16.38 30.37
CA GLY A 171 -11.19 16.37 31.46
C GLY A 171 -10.64 15.75 32.76
N LEU A 172 -9.87 14.66 32.65
CA LEU A 172 -9.24 14.02 33.81
C LEU A 172 -8.19 14.94 34.47
N VAL A 173 -7.38 15.64 33.67
CA VAL A 173 -6.39 16.61 34.17
C VAL A 173 -7.07 17.76 34.92
N GLY A 174 -8.20 18.28 34.39
CA GLY A 174 -9.00 19.30 35.06
C GLY A 174 -9.52 18.84 36.42
N ALA A 175 -10.11 17.65 36.49
CA ALA A 175 -10.63 17.10 37.75
C ALA A 175 -9.53 16.88 38.81
N ILE A 176 -8.34 16.47 38.40
CA ILE A 176 -7.18 16.33 39.29
C ILE A 176 -6.72 17.71 39.80
N ALA A 177 -6.68 18.73 38.94
CA ALA A 177 -6.30 20.09 39.33
C ALA A 177 -7.28 20.70 40.36
N ASP A 178 -8.58 20.43 40.21
CA ASP A 178 -9.62 20.88 41.15
C ASP A 178 -9.49 20.20 42.52
N LEU A 179 -9.19 18.89 42.54
CA LEU A 179 -8.92 18.14 43.79
C LEU A 179 -7.65 18.63 44.50
N VAL A 180 -6.60 18.95 43.76
CA VAL A 180 -5.35 19.50 44.32
C VAL A 180 -5.55 20.92 44.84
N SER A 181 -6.43 21.71 44.22
CA SER A 181 -6.72 23.07 44.65
C SER A 181 -7.58 23.08 45.92
N ASN A 182 -8.60 22.22 46.00
CA ASN A 182 -9.45 22.10 47.19
C ASN A 182 -8.73 21.50 48.41
N SER A 183 -7.67 20.72 48.21
CA SER A 183 -6.88 20.14 49.33
C SER A 183 -5.84 21.09 49.93
N ARG A 184 -5.58 22.26 49.31
CA ARG A 184 -4.68 23.30 49.86
C ARG A 184 -5.40 24.39 50.65
N CYS A 185 -6.73 24.40 50.64
CA CYS A 185 -7.56 25.40 51.34
C CYS A 185 -8.25 24.83 52.60
N GLY A 186 -7.89 23.62 53.04
CA GLY A 186 -8.39 22.98 54.26
C GLY A 186 -7.34 22.91 55.37
#